data_AF-A0A7X8RC34-F1
#
_entry.id   AF-A0A7X8RC34-F1
#
_cell.length_a   1.000
_cell.length_b   1.000
_cell.length_c   1.000
_cell.angle_alpha   90.00
_cell.angle_beta   90.00
_cell.angle_gamma   90.00
#
_symmetry.space_group_name_H-M   'P 1'
#
loop_
_entity.id
_entity.type
_entity.pdbx_description
1 polymer ?
#
loop_
_entity_poly.entity_id
_entity_poly.type
_entity_poly.pdbx_seq_one_letter_code
_entity_poly.pdbx_strand_id
1 'polypeptide(L)'
;VDQPEPLDLLKVVKMLLIHDVIEIDAGDVFAYDEDEEREEREKRAGRRIFGLLPQDQAEELYRLWREFEERETPEARYAASLDRLLPLVQNYLTGGYTWVKYHIPEEKVRKRNQVIIESSHDLWQYAQSIIDQAKEKGYFEK
;
A
#
# COMPACT_ATOMS: atom_id res chain seq x y z
N VAL A 1 24.49 -12.30 -17.10
CA VAL A 1 23.12 -11.79 -16.88
C VAL A 1 23.07 -11.52 -15.39
N ASP A 2 23.14 -10.25 -14.99
CA ASP A 2 22.99 -9.89 -13.59
C ASP A 2 21.66 -10.44 -13.11
N GLN A 3 21.72 -11.34 -12.14
CA GLN A 3 20.52 -11.70 -11.39
C GLN A 3 20.18 -10.47 -10.54
N PRO A 4 18.90 -10.06 -10.48
CA PRO A 4 18.52 -9.00 -9.56
C PRO A 4 18.97 -9.39 -8.15
N GLU A 5 19.63 -8.47 -7.45
CA GLU A 5 20.02 -8.71 -6.07
C GLU A 5 18.78 -9.13 -5.26
N PRO A 6 18.92 -10.09 -4.33
CA PRO A 6 17.81 -10.50 -3.49
C PRO A 6 17.32 -9.31 -2.67
N LEU A 7 16.00 -9.16 -2.57
CA LEU A 7 15.36 -8.10 -1.78
C LEU A 7 15.87 -8.12 -0.33
N ASP A 8 16.17 -6.95 0.24
CA ASP A 8 16.38 -6.82 1.67
C ASP A 8 15.03 -6.90 2.40
N LEU A 9 14.66 -8.13 2.81
CA LEU A 9 13.41 -8.38 3.51
C LEU A 9 13.32 -7.67 4.87
N LEU A 10 14.45 -7.44 5.56
CA LEU A 10 14.43 -6.72 6.83
C LEU A 10 14.06 -5.26 6.60
N LYS A 11 14.59 -4.66 5.52
CA LYS A 11 14.20 -3.31 5.10
C LYS A 11 12.72 -3.23 4.73
N VAL A 12 12.20 -4.20 3.96
CA VAL A 12 10.76 -4.27 3.61
C VAL A 12 9.89 -4.34 4.88
N VAL A 13 10.25 -5.20 5.83
CA VAL A 13 9.50 -5.33 7.09
C VAL A 13 9.55 -4.02 7.89
N LYS A 14 10.72 -3.41 8.05
CA LYS A 14 10.85 -2.10 8.71
C LYS A 14 9.98 -1.04 8.04
N MET A 15 9.98 -0.99 6.71
CA MET A 15 9.22 -0.04 5.91
C MET A 15 7.71 -0.21 6.14
N LEU A 16 7.19 -1.44 6.07
CA LEU A 16 5.79 -1.74 6.34
C LEU A 16 5.37 -1.47 7.79
N LEU A 17 6.27 -1.62 8.76
CA LEU A 17 5.97 -1.30 10.15
C LEU A 17 5.78 0.21 10.40
N ILE A 18 6.37 1.06 9.55
CA ILE A 18 6.39 2.52 9.77
C ILE A 18 5.60 3.34 8.75
N HIS A 19 5.19 2.75 7.61
CA HIS A 19 4.62 3.52 6.49
C HIS A 19 3.39 4.35 6.90
N ASP A 20 2.46 3.77 7.67
CA ASP A 20 1.24 4.44 8.12
C ASP A 20 1.36 5.10 9.50
N VAL A 21 2.54 5.11 10.15
CA VAL A 21 2.71 5.76 11.47
C VAL A 21 2.36 7.25 11.41
N ILE A 22 2.53 7.87 10.26
CA ILE A 22 2.19 9.28 10.05
C ILE A 22 0.68 9.56 10.10
N GLU A 23 -0.17 8.53 9.90
CA GLU A 23 -1.62 8.66 9.96
C GLU A 23 -2.14 8.99 11.36
N ILE A 24 -1.30 8.84 12.40
CA ILE A 24 -1.59 9.32 13.76
C ILE A 24 -2.00 10.81 13.75
N ASP A 25 -1.37 11.64 12.90
CA ASP A 25 -1.75 13.03 12.74
C ASP A 25 -2.45 13.33 11.42
N ALA A 26 -2.02 12.68 10.34
CA ALA A 26 -2.55 12.97 9.00
C ALA A 26 -4.00 12.47 8.84
N GLY A 27 -4.38 11.45 9.61
CA GLY A 27 -5.59 10.66 9.40
C GLY A 27 -5.43 9.67 8.25
N ASP A 28 -6.17 8.56 8.33
CA ASP A 28 -6.30 7.61 7.22
C ASP A 28 -7.16 8.23 6.11
N VAL A 29 -6.71 8.11 4.86
CA VAL A 29 -7.45 8.50 3.67
C VAL A 29 -7.88 7.24 2.95
N PHE A 30 -9.21 7.06 2.85
CA PHE A 30 -9.75 5.88 2.22
C PHE A 30 -9.16 5.65 0.83
N ALA A 31 -8.75 4.41 0.59
CA ALA A 31 -8.05 3.94 -0.60
C ALA A 31 -8.60 4.37 -1.97
N TYR A 32 -9.87 4.76 -2.04
CA TYR A 32 -10.57 5.13 -3.27
C TYR A 32 -11.00 6.60 -3.31
N ASP A 33 -10.71 7.38 -2.26
CA ASP A 33 -10.99 8.81 -2.21
C ASP A 33 -9.83 9.62 -2.80
N GLU A 34 -10.16 10.82 -3.26
CA GLU A 34 -9.18 11.80 -3.73
C GLU A 34 -8.98 12.85 -2.64
N ASP A 35 -7.72 13.19 -2.38
CA ASP A 35 -7.37 14.18 -1.35
C ASP A 35 -6.10 14.94 -1.80
N GLU A 36 -6.31 16.17 -2.26
CA GLU A 36 -5.25 17.03 -2.78
C GLU A 36 -4.31 17.55 -1.67
N GLU A 37 -4.77 17.59 -0.42
CA GLU A 37 -4.01 18.07 0.73
C GLU A 37 -3.25 16.94 1.46
N ARG A 38 -3.49 15.68 1.05
CA ARG A 38 -2.89 14.49 1.67
C ARG A 38 -1.38 14.58 1.77
N GLU A 39 -0.69 14.84 0.66
CA GLU A 39 0.78 14.83 0.65
C GLU A 39 1.37 15.87 1.61
N GLU A 40 0.78 17.07 1.69
CA GLU A 40 1.25 18.10 2.60
C GLU A 40 0.99 17.75 4.07
N ARG A 41 -0.19 17.19 4.38
CA ARG A 41 -0.52 16.73 5.75
C ARG A 41 0.41 15.60 6.19
N GLU A 42 0.62 14.62 5.34
CA GLU A 42 1.52 13.49 5.57
C GLU A 42 2.98 13.94 5.78
N LYS A 43 3.48 14.89 4.97
CA LYS A 43 4.80 15.50 5.17
C LYS A 43 4.92 16.22 6.51
N ARG A 44 3.90 16.98 6.92
CA ARG A 44 3.89 17.66 8.23
C ARG A 44 3.87 16.64 9.38
N ALA A 45 3.05 15.60 9.27
CA ALA A 45 2.96 14.51 10.23
C ALA A 45 4.29 13.76 10.37
N GLY A 46 4.89 13.35 9.24
CA GLY A 46 6.19 12.67 9.21
C GLY A 46 7.30 13.49 9.86
N ARG A 47 7.40 14.80 9.55
CA ARG A 47 8.39 15.67 10.20
C ARG A 47 8.19 15.77 11.72
N ARG A 48 6.94 15.86 12.18
CA ARG A 48 6.65 15.95 13.61
C ARG A 48 6.91 14.63 14.33
N ILE A 49 6.36 13.53 13.82
CA ILE A 49 6.37 12.22 14.49
C ILE A 49 7.78 11.61 14.50
N PHE A 50 8.43 11.51 13.34
CA PHE A 50 9.80 10.98 13.30
C PHE A 50 10.78 11.92 14.01
N GLY A 51 10.51 13.23 14.01
CA GLY A 51 11.29 14.23 14.74
C GLY A 51 11.25 14.12 16.28
N LEU A 52 10.42 13.23 16.84
CA LEU A 52 10.43 12.92 18.28
C LEU A 52 11.57 11.98 18.68
N LEU A 53 12.19 11.31 17.71
CA LEU A 53 13.24 10.32 17.93
C LEU A 53 14.63 10.98 18.03
N PRO A 54 15.65 10.27 18.55
CA PRO A 54 17.05 10.64 18.35
C PRO A 54 17.36 10.94 16.88
N GLN A 55 18.26 11.89 16.64
CA GLN A 55 18.48 12.45 15.29
C GLN A 55 18.79 11.38 14.23
N ASP A 56 19.62 10.41 14.55
CA ASP A 56 19.98 9.30 13.66
C ASP A 56 18.75 8.45 13.28
N GLN A 57 17.89 8.14 14.25
CA GLN A 57 16.66 7.37 14.02
C GLN A 57 15.60 8.18 13.27
N ALA A 58 15.47 9.47 13.60
CA ALA A 58 14.56 10.37 12.91
C ALA A 58 14.89 10.46 11.41
N GLU A 59 16.17 10.62 11.08
CA GLU A 59 16.66 10.67 9.69
C GLU A 59 16.50 9.33 8.97
N GLU A 60 16.81 8.19 9.63
CA GLU A 60 16.61 6.84 9.06
C GLU A 60 15.15 6.60 8.71
N LEU A 61 14.23 6.77 9.68
CA LEU A 61 12.83 6.42 9.51
C LEU A 61 12.07 7.39 8.61
N TYR A 62 12.37 8.70 8.67
CA TYR A 62 11.80 9.65 7.73
C TYR A 62 12.23 9.32 6.29
N ARG A 63 13.49 8.95 6.07
CA ARG A 63 13.97 8.52 4.74
C ARG A 63 13.29 7.22 4.28
N LEU A 64 13.15 6.25 5.18
CA LEU A 64 12.49 4.98 4.85
C LEU A 64 11.01 5.17 4.50
N TRP A 65 10.31 6.04 5.22
CA TRP A 65 8.94 6.44 4.90
C TRP A 65 8.87 7.13 3.52
N ARG A 66 9.76 8.09 3.23
CA ARG A 66 9.82 8.74 1.91
C ARG A 66 10.08 7.75 0.77
N GLU A 67 10.96 6.79 1.00
CA GLU A 67 11.26 5.73 0.02
C GLU A 67 10.01 4.88 -0.29
N PHE A 68 9.22 4.55 0.72
CA PHE A 68 7.93 3.86 0.54
C PHE A 68 6.97 4.67 -0.34
N GLU A 69 6.80 5.97 -0.07
CA GLU A 69 5.90 6.85 -0.82
C GLU A 69 6.32 6.99 -2.30
N GLU A 70 7.63 7.11 -2.53
CA GLU A 70 8.22 7.32 -3.87
C GLU A 70 8.14 6.05 -4.74
N ARG A 71 8.18 4.85 -4.16
CA ARG A 71 8.06 3.54 -4.85
C ARG A 71 9.08 3.34 -5.98
N GLU A 72 10.26 3.92 -5.84
CA GLU A 72 11.32 3.83 -6.85
C GLU A 72 12.22 2.61 -6.68
N THR A 73 12.44 2.16 -5.43
CA THR A 73 13.32 1.03 -5.09
C THR A 73 12.60 -0.32 -5.19
N PRO A 74 13.34 -1.44 -5.41
CA PRO A 74 12.76 -2.78 -5.38
C PRO A 74 12.01 -3.08 -4.08
N GLU A 75 12.58 -2.71 -2.93
CA GLU A 75 11.95 -2.91 -1.62
C GLU A 75 10.67 -2.09 -1.48
N ALA A 76 10.66 -0.82 -1.89
CA ALA A 76 9.47 0.02 -1.81
C ALA A 76 8.33 -0.47 -2.71
N ARG A 77 8.66 -0.92 -3.93
CA ARG A 77 7.67 -1.52 -4.84
C ARG A 77 7.08 -2.80 -4.27
N TYR A 78 7.92 -3.64 -3.66
CA TYR A 78 7.48 -4.87 -3.03
C TYR A 78 6.61 -4.59 -1.80
N ALA A 79 7.03 -3.67 -0.93
CA ALA A 79 6.24 -3.22 0.23
C ALA A 79 4.88 -2.66 -0.20
N ALA A 80 4.85 -1.75 -1.18
CA ALA A 80 3.60 -1.21 -1.72
C ALA A 80 2.71 -2.29 -2.34
N SER A 81 3.29 -3.36 -2.91
CA SER A 81 2.50 -4.48 -3.44
C SER A 81 1.83 -5.29 -2.32
N LEU A 82 2.53 -5.49 -1.21
CA LEU A 82 1.99 -6.15 -0.03
C LEU A 82 0.90 -5.31 0.65
N ASP A 83 1.12 -3.99 0.76
CA ASP A 83 0.12 -3.02 1.23
C ASP A 83 -1.18 -3.12 0.39
N ARG A 84 -1.09 -3.21 -0.94
CA ARG A 84 -2.28 -3.32 -1.80
C ARG A 84 -2.97 -4.69 -1.70
N LEU A 85 -2.19 -5.76 -1.61
CA LEU A 85 -2.72 -7.11 -1.57
C LEU A 85 -3.54 -7.38 -0.31
N LEU A 86 -3.15 -6.81 0.83
CA LEU A 86 -3.79 -7.11 2.11
C LEU A 86 -5.28 -6.67 2.15
N PRO A 87 -5.65 -5.42 1.85
CA PRO A 87 -7.06 -4.99 1.76
C PRO A 87 -7.85 -5.73 0.67
N LEU A 88 -7.19 -6.16 -0.42
CA LEU A 88 -7.81 -6.96 -1.47
C LEU A 88 -8.26 -8.33 -0.92
N VAL A 89 -7.36 -9.02 -0.23
CA VAL A 89 -7.64 -10.32 0.42
C VAL A 89 -8.71 -10.14 1.51
N GLN A 90 -8.60 -9.11 2.34
CA GLN A 90 -9.57 -8.83 3.41
C GLN A 90 -10.98 -8.60 2.85
N ASN A 91 -11.12 -7.81 1.79
CA ASN A 91 -12.41 -7.61 1.14
C ASN A 91 -12.98 -8.93 0.60
N TYR A 92 -12.18 -9.73 -0.09
CA TYR A 92 -12.62 -11.04 -0.58
C TYR A 92 -13.11 -11.95 0.55
N LEU A 93 -12.37 -12.05 1.65
CA LEU A 93 -12.73 -12.89 2.80
C LEU A 93 -13.97 -12.39 3.55
N THR A 94 -14.31 -11.11 3.42
CA THR A 94 -15.48 -10.48 4.07
C THR A 94 -16.68 -10.33 3.15
N GLY A 95 -16.69 -11.02 2.00
CA GLY A 95 -17.81 -10.96 1.07
C GLY A 95 -17.91 -9.64 0.29
N GLY A 96 -16.79 -8.94 0.13
CA GLY A 96 -16.72 -7.63 -0.51
C GLY A 96 -17.22 -6.50 0.39
N TYR A 97 -17.19 -6.63 1.71
CA TYR A 97 -17.83 -5.69 2.64
C TYR A 97 -17.57 -4.21 2.32
N THR A 98 -16.31 -3.80 2.19
CA THR A 98 -15.96 -2.41 1.89
C THR A 98 -16.32 -2.04 0.45
N TRP A 99 -16.11 -2.94 -0.51
CA TRP A 99 -16.50 -2.69 -1.90
C TRP A 99 -18.00 -2.47 -2.08
N VAL A 100 -18.83 -3.31 -1.47
CA VAL A 100 -20.30 -3.18 -1.53
C VAL A 100 -20.77 -1.95 -0.76
N LYS A 101 -20.28 -1.76 0.47
CA LYS A 101 -20.68 -0.63 1.32
C LYS A 101 -20.43 0.73 0.67
N TYR A 102 -19.33 0.86 -0.08
CA TYR A 102 -18.93 2.11 -0.72
C TYR A 102 -19.09 2.10 -2.24
N HIS A 103 -19.85 1.16 -2.79
CA HIS A 103 -20.17 1.10 -4.22
C HIS A 103 -18.92 1.12 -5.13
N ILE A 104 -17.85 0.43 -4.73
CA ILE A 104 -16.57 0.43 -5.44
C ILE A 104 -16.64 -0.52 -6.65
N PRO A 105 -16.46 -0.02 -7.89
CA PRO A 105 -16.53 -0.86 -9.07
C PRO A 105 -15.25 -1.69 -9.24
N GLU A 106 -15.41 -2.88 -9.84
CA GLU A 106 -14.31 -3.82 -10.14
C GLU A 106 -13.12 -3.14 -10.82
N GLU A 107 -13.39 -2.28 -11.81
CA GLU A 107 -12.35 -1.55 -12.56
C GLU A 107 -11.48 -0.69 -11.64
N LYS A 108 -12.08 -0.01 -10.66
CA LYS A 108 -11.36 0.81 -9.68
C LYS A 108 -10.51 -0.06 -8.75
N VAL A 109 -11.00 -1.24 -8.38
CA VAL A 109 -10.23 -2.23 -7.61
C VAL A 109 -9.04 -2.75 -8.41
N ARG A 110 -9.23 -3.13 -9.68
CA ARG A 110 -8.13 -3.58 -10.56
C ARG A 110 -7.08 -2.50 -10.77
N LYS A 111 -7.51 -1.28 -11.11
CA LYS A 111 -6.62 -0.14 -11.33
C LYS A 111 -5.77 0.17 -10.09
N ARG A 112 -6.36 0.17 -8.89
CA ARG A 112 -5.63 0.40 -7.63
C ARG A 112 -4.55 -0.67 -7.37
N ASN A 113 -4.84 -1.93 -7.69
CA ASN A 113 -3.96 -3.07 -7.43
C ASN A 113 -2.95 -3.34 -8.57
N GLN A 114 -3.08 -2.68 -9.71
CA GLN A 114 -2.22 -2.92 -10.89
C GLN A 114 -0.73 -2.73 -10.58
N VAL A 115 -0.38 -1.85 -9.64
CA VAL A 115 1.01 -1.60 -9.19
C VAL A 115 1.74 -2.86 -8.74
N ILE A 116 1.03 -3.92 -8.33
CA ILE A 116 1.64 -5.18 -7.89
C ILE A 116 2.50 -5.81 -9.00
N ILE A 117 2.16 -5.57 -10.28
CA ILE A 117 2.95 -6.07 -11.43
C ILE A 117 4.37 -5.51 -11.48
N GLU A 118 4.61 -4.33 -10.87
CA GLU A 118 5.90 -3.66 -10.86
C GLU A 118 6.91 -4.34 -9.91
N SER A 119 6.44 -5.19 -8.99
CA SER A 119 7.30 -5.94 -8.07
C SER A 119 7.26 -7.46 -8.27
N SER A 120 6.10 -8.04 -8.60
CA SER A 120 5.94 -9.48 -8.69
C SER A 120 4.79 -9.89 -9.61
N HIS A 121 5.14 -10.64 -10.65
CA HIS A 121 4.15 -11.22 -11.57
C HIS A 121 3.24 -12.23 -10.87
N ASP A 122 3.79 -13.07 -10.00
CA ASP A 122 3.04 -14.10 -9.29
C ASP A 122 2.02 -13.49 -8.31
N LEU A 123 2.42 -12.45 -7.57
CA LEU A 123 1.49 -11.72 -6.69
C LEU A 123 0.39 -11.04 -7.51
N TRP A 124 0.71 -10.50 -8.69
CA TRP A 124 -0.29 -9.88 -9.56
C TRP A 124 -1.27 -10.91 -10.13
N GLN A 125 -0.80 -12.08 -10.57
CA GLN A 125 -1.67 -13.18 -11.00
C GLN A 125 -2.61 -13.61 -9.86
N TYR A 126 -2.07 -13.75 -8.65
CA TYR A 126 -2.88 -14.08 -7.48
C TYR A 126 -3.93 -13.01 -7.17
N ALA A 127 -3.55 -11.73 -7.18
CA ALA A 127 -4.47 -10.61 -7.00
C ALA A 127 -5.60 -10.61 -8.05
N GLN A 128 -5.27 -10.83 -9.33
CA GLN A 128 -6.28 -10.94 -10.37
C GLN A 128 -7.25 -12.11 -10.12
N SER A 129 -6.73 -13.26 -9.70
CA SER A 129 -7.55 -14.43 -9.40
C SER A 129 -8.55 -14.17 -8.26
N ILE A 130 -8.17 -13.36 -7.27
CA ILE A 130 -9.06 -12.94 -6.18
C ILE A 130 -10.18 -12.05 -6.73
N ILE A 131 -9.83 -11.08 -7.58
CA ILE A 131 -10.81 -10.14 -8.16
C ILE A 131 -11.80 -10.90 -9.06
N ASP A 132 -11.32 -11.84 -9.87
CA ASP A 132 -12.16 -12.68 -10.73
C ASP A 132 -13.17 -13.49 -9.89
N GLN A 133 -12.69 -14.17 -8.85
CA GLN A 133 -13.57 -14.93 -7.95
C GLN A 133 -14.55 -14.04 -7.18
N ALA A 134 -14.13 -12.84 -6.76
CA ALA A 134 -15.01 -11.87 -6.11
C ALA A 134 -16.15 -11.45 -7.05
N LYS A 135 -15.86 -11.25 -8.34
CA LYS A 135 -16.85 -10.95 -9.36
C LYS A 135 -17.85 -12.10 -9.56
N GLU A 136 -17.36 -13.34 -9.69
CA GLU A 136 -18.22 -14.52 -9.82
C GLU A 136 -19.16 -14.70 -8.63
N LYS A 137 -18.69 -14.34 -7.42
CA LYS A 137 -19.48 -14.37 -6.18
C LYS A 137 -20.41 -13.18 -5.99
N GLY A 138 -20.38 -12.18 -6.89
CA GLY A 138 -21.23 -11.00 -6.83
C GLY A 138 -20.83 -9.98 -5.76
N TYR A 139 -19.53 -9.86 -5.46
CA TYR A 139 -19.00 -8.92 -4.45
C TYR A 139 -18.80 -7.49 -4.98
N PHE A 140 -19.16 -7.25 -6.23
CA PHE A 140 -19.24 -5.92 -6.83
C PHE A 140 -20.69 -5.62 -7.19
N GLU A 141 -21.07 -4.35 -7.14
CA GLU A 141 -22.37 -3.95 -7.65
C GLU A 141 -22.50 -4.17 -9.16
N LYS A 142 -23.73 -4.40 -9.60
CA LYS A 142 -24.07 -4.68 -11.00
C LYS A 142 -24.30 -3.41 -11.80
#